data_AF-A0A1G2XLI6-F1
#
_entry.id   AF-A0A1G2XLI6-F1
#
_cell.length_a   1.000
_cell.length_b   1.000
_cell.length_c   1.000
_cell.angle_alpha   90.00
_cell.angle_beta   90.00
_cell.angle_gamma   90.00
#
_symmetry.space_group_name_H-M   'P 1'
#
loop_
_entity.id
_entity.type
_entity.pdbx_description
1 polymer ?
#
loop_
_entity_poly.entity_id
_entity_poly.type
_entity_poly.pdbx_seq_one_letter_code
_entity_poly.pdbx_strand_id
1 'polypeptide(L)'
;MAKRINKKKIVGVCPAGIQKTKCPSIKTTRQLRVRLLAVQRENNVNTDQVVQLRTALKERKIRGITVDCGTCCYNTSASTATPVSQ
;
A
#
# COMPACT_ATOMS: atom_id res chain seq x y z
N MET A 1 20.60 5.06 13.90
CA MET A 1 19.96 3.72 14.02
C MET A 1 18.82 3.61 13.01
N ALA A 2 18.95 2.79 11.97
CA ALA A 2 17.87 2.59 11.01
C ALA A 2 16.67 1.94 11.72
N LYS A 3 15.59 2.70 11.91
CA LYS A 3 14.33 2.18 12.45
C LYS A 3 13.95 0.98 11.60
N ARG A 4 13.96 -0.24 12.18
CA ARG A 4 13.48 -1.46 11.51
C ARG A 4 12.01 -1.24 11.15
N ILE A 5 11.75 -0.79 9.92
CA ILE A 5 10.40 -0.52 9.46
C ILE A 5 9.69 -1.87 9.37
N ASN A 6 8.70 -2.08 10.23
CA ASN A 6 7.89 -3.29 10.19
C ASN A 6 7.20 -3.35 8.83
N LYS A 7 7.56 -4.32 7.98
CA LYS A 7 7.02 -4.46 6.61
C LYS A 7 5.48 -4.44 6.58
N LYS A 8 4.83 -4.91 7.66
CA LYS A 8 3.37 -4.85 7.82
C LYS A 8 2.81 -3.42 7.91
N LYS A 9 3.54 -2.46 8.50
CA LYS A 9 3.16 -1.03 8.56
C LYS A 9 3.32 -0.35 7.19
N ILE A 10 4.23 -0.83 6.35
CA ILE A 10 4.52 -0.24 5.02
C ILE A 10 3.30 -0.29 4.09
N VAL A 11 2.49 -1.35 4.13
CA VAL A 11 1.29 -1.45 3.27
C VAL A 11 0.19 -0.44 3.66
N GLY A 12 0.26 0.12 4.86
CA GLY A 12 -0.73 1.07 5.39
C GLY A 12 -0.21 2.49 5.57
N VAL A 13 1.08 2.72 5.32
CA VAL A 13 1.75 4.01 5.54
C VAL A 13 2.65 4.27 4.34
N CYS A 14 2.47 5.43 3.70
CA CYS A 14 3.35 5.81 2.61
C CYS A 14 4.73 6.19 3.18
N PRO A 15 5.83 5.68 2.61
CA PRO A 15 7.18 6.07 3.03
C PRO A 15 7.44 7.58 2.87
N ALA A 16 6.83 8.23 1.87
CA ALA A 16 6.90 9.68 1.66
C ALA A 16 5.96 10.48 2.61
N GLY A 17 5.28 9.84 3.56
CA GLY A 17 4.45 10.53 4.56
C GLY A 17 3.12 11.11 4.04
N ILE A 18 2.74 10.84 2.79
CA ILE A 18 1.50 11.40 2.22
C ILE A 18 0.23 10.80 2.83
N GLN A 19 -0.87 11.54 2.71
CA GLN A 19 -2.20 11.08 3.11
C GLN A 19 -2.59 9.79 2.38
N LYS A 20 -3.18 8.84 3.13
CA LYS A 20 -3.63 7.54 2.61
C LYS A 20 -4.61 7.65 1.44
N THR A 21 -5.40 8.71 1.41
CA THR A 21 -6.38 9.00 0.34
C THR A 21 -5.72 9.39 -0.98
N LYS A 22 -4.51 9.94 -0.94
CA LYS A 22 -3.75 10.37 -2.12
C LYS A 22 -2.82 9.28 -2.67
N CYS A 23 -2.43 8.31 -1.83
CA CYS A 23 -1.54 7.25 -2.25
C CYS A 23 -2.28 6.18 -3.09
N PRO A 24 -1.92 5.96 -4.37
CA PRO A 24 -2.60 4.99 -5.22
C PRO A 24 -2.46 3.56 -4.69
N SER A 25 -1.28 3.16 -4.21
CA SER A 25 -1.09 1.79 -3.72
C SER A 25 -1.86 1.49 -2.42
N ILE A 26 -1.93 2.46 -1.48
CA ILE A 26 -2.77 2.31 -0.26
C ILE A 26 -4.25 2.23 -0.67
N LYS A 27 -4.69 3.07 -1.62
CA LYS A 27 -6.06 3.07 -2.13
C LYS A 27 -6.44 1.71 -2.72
N THR A 28 -5.59 1.13 -3.58
CA THR A 28 -5.85 -0.21 -4.16
C THR A 28 -5.89 -1.28 -3.07
N THR A 29 -4.98 -1.24 -2.09
CA THR A 29 -5.00 -2.18 -0.96
C THR A 29 -6.29 -2.07 -0.15
N ARG A 30 -6.79 -0.85 0.06
CA ARG A 30 -8.09 -0.61 0.72
C ARG A 30 -9.25 -1.17 -0.10
N GLN A 31 -9.26 -0.96 -1.42
CA GLN A 31 -10.29 -1.50 -2.31
C GLN A 31 -10.34 -3.03 -2.28
N LEU A 32 -9.18 -3.70 -2.31
CA LEU A 32 -9.11 -5.16 -2.19
C LEU A 32 -9.68 -5.66 -0.85
N ARG A 33 -9.40 -4.97 0.27
CA ARG A 33 -9.97 -5.32 1.58
C ARG A 33 -11.49 -5.12 1.61
N VAL A 34 -11.99 -4.03 1.05
CA VAL A 34 -13.44 -3.77 0.97
C VAL A 34 -14.13 -4.83 0.12
N ARG A 35 -13.57 -5.21 -1.03
CA ARG A 35 -14.09 -6.29 -1.87
C ARG A 35 -14.10 -7.62 -1.14
N LEU A 36 -13.02 -7.96 -0.43
CA LEU A 36 -12.96 -9.19 0.36
C LEU A 36 -14.07 -9.22 1.42
N LEU A 37 -14.26 -8.11 2.15
CA LEU A 37 -15.34 -8.02 3.14
C LEU A 37 -16.73 -8.10 2.51
N ALA A 38 -16.91 -7.53 1.31
CA ALA A 38 -18.17 -7.62 0.58
C ALA A 38 -18.48 -9.07 0.18
N VAL A 39 -17.54 -9.75 -0.48
CA VAL A 39 -17.69 -11.16 -0.92
C VAL A 39 -17.92 -12.09 0.28
N GLN A 40 -17.24 -11.85 1.40
CA GLN A 40 -17.43 -12.65 2.62
C GLN A 40 -18.81 -12.45 3.29
N ARG A 41 -19.53 -11.38 2.97
CA ARG A 41 -20.88 -11.11 3.50
C ARG A 41 -21.98 -11.57 2.56
N GLU A 42 -21.65 -12.04 1.36
CA GLU A 42 -22.63 -12.58 0.43
C GLU A 42 -23.20 -13.91 0.94
N ASN A 43 -24.49 -14.14 0.72
CA ASN A 43 -25.17 -15.37 1.16
C ASN A 43 -24.62 -16.64 0.46
N ASN A 44 -24.05 -16.49 -0.74
CA ASN A 44 -23.40 -17.57 -1.49
C ASN A 44 -21.95 -17.17 -1.77
N VAL A 45 -21.10 -17.32 -0.76
CA VAL A 45 -19.70 -16.92 -0.82
C VAL A 45 -18.98 -17.66 -1.96
N ASN A 46 -18.49 -16.89 -2.93
CA ASN A 46 -17.59 -17.45 -3.95
C ASN A 46 -16.18 -17.64 -3.34
N THR A 47 -15.88 -18.89 -2.98
CA THR A 47 -14.62 -19.26 -2.32
C THR A 47 -13.39 -18.94 -3.17
N ASP A 48 -13.46 -19.09 -4.49
CA ASP A 48 -12.35 -18.78 -5.40
C ASP A 48 -12.02 -17.29 -5.38
N GLN A 49 -13.05 -16.43 -5.40
CA GLN A 49 -12.86 -14.99 -5.28
C GLN A 49 -12.25 -14.60 -3.93
N VAL A 50 -12.68 -15.25 -2.83
CA VAL A 50 -12.08 -15.04 -1.50
C VAL A 50 -10.60 -15.41 -1.49
N VAL A 51 -10.24 -16.56 -2.08
CA VAL A 51 -8.85 -17.02 -2.18
C VAL A 51 -8.02 -16.05 -3.02
N GLN A 52 -8.50 -15.64 -4.19
CA GLN A 52 -7.82 -14.66 -5.06
C GLN A 52 -7.57 -13.33 -4.33
N LEU A 53 -8.59 -12.78 -3.66
CA LEU A 53 -8.47 -11.52 -2.92
C LEU A 53 -7.49 -11.64 -1.74
N ARG A 54 -7.49 -12.76 -1.02
CA ARG A 54 -6.53 -13.02 0.05
C ARG A 54 -5.10 -13.14 -0.47
N THR A 55 -4.90 -13.84 -1.57
CA THR A 55 -3.59 -13.98 -2.22
C THR A 55 -3.05 -12.63 -2.68
N ALA A 56 -3.87 -11.82 -3.36
CA ALA A 56 -3.49 -10.47 -3.77
C ALA A 56 -3.08 -9.57 -2.59
N LEU A 57 -3.81 -9.63 -1.47
CA LEU A 57 -3.46 -8.90 -0.25
C LEU A 57 -2.17 -9.42 0.41
N LYS A 58 -1.93 -10.73 0.38
CA LYS A 58 -0.72 -11.36 0.90
C LYS A 58 0.50 -10.98 0.08
N GLU A 59 0.40 -11.01 -1.25
CA GLU A 59 1.48 -10.60 -2.16
C GLU A 59 1.84 -9.13 -1.96
N ARG A 60 0.86 -8.24 -1.89
CA ARG A 60 1.09 -6.81 -1.60
C ARG A 60 1.77 -6.60 -0.25
N LYS A 61 1.45 -7.40 0.75
CA LYS A 61 2.12 -7.37 2.05
C LYS A 61 3.57 -7.84 2.00
N ILE A 62 3.87 -8.84 1.18
CA ILE A 62 5.24 -9.37 0.99
C ILE A 62 6.09 -8.36 0.21
N ARG A 63 5.58 -7.87 -0.92
CA ARG A 63 6.25 -6.88 -1.78
C ARG A 63 6.46 -5.54 -1.07
N GLY A 64 5.49 -5.12 -0.25
CA GLY A 64 5.50 -3.81 0.39
C GLY A 64 5.17 -2.68 -0.59
N ILE A 65 4.82 -1.52 -0.04
CA ILE A 65 4.36 -0.38 -0.86
C ILE A 65 5.46 0.26 -1.70
N THR A 66 6.71 0.11 -1.28
CA THR A 66 7.88 0.74 -1.89
C THR A 66 8.12 0.27 -3.32
N VAL A 67 7.72 -0.96 -3.65
CA VAL A 67 7.77 -1.48 -5.02
C VAL A 67 6.81 -0.71 -5.93
N ASP A 68 5.59 -0.46 -5.45
CA ASP A 68 4.60 0.36 -6.17
C ASP A 68 4.97 1.85 -6.18
N CYS A 69 5.92 2.27 -5.35
CA CYS A 69 6.38 3.63 -5.28
C CYS A 69 7.41 3.97 -6.37
N GLY A 70 8.00 3.02 -7.11
CA GLY A 70 9.11 3.30 -8.04
C GLY A 70 8.87 4.45 -9.03
N THR A 71 7.61 4.65 -9.45
CA THR A 71 7.17 5.73 -10.36
C THR A 71 6.22 6.74 -9.69
N CYS A 72 6.11 6.71 -8.36
CA CYS A 72 5.17 7.54 -7.62
C CYS A 72 5.59 9.02 -7.66
N CYS A 73 4.69 9.91 -8.09
CA CYS A 73 4.92 11.35 -8.19
C CYS A 73 5.22 12.04 -6.84
N TYR A 74 4.97 11.36 -5.72
CA TYR A 74 5.30 11.83 -4.37
C TYR A 74 6.66 11.34 -3.86
N ASN A 75 7.35 10.48 -4.62
CA ASN A 75 8.72 10.18 -4.29
C ASN A 75 9.55 11.42 -4.61
N THR A 76 9.93 12.15 -3.57
CA THR A 76 11.00 13.13 -3.72
C THR A 76 12.27 12.35 -4.00
N SER A 77 12.69 12.28 -5.26
CA SER A 77 14.08 11.99 -5.59
C SER A 77 14.91 12.93 -4.73
N ALA A 78 15.87 12.42 -3.96
CA ALA A 78 16.69 13.21 -3.04
C ALA A 78 17.62 14.24 -3.76
N SER A 79 17.29 14.68 -4.97
CA SER A 79 18.06 15.58 -5.83
C SER A 79 17.41 16.96 -5.97
N THR A 80 16.54 17.37 -5.04
CA THR A 80 16.08 18.76 -4.96
C THR A 80 15.92 19.21 -3.51
N ALA A 81 16.87 18.80 -2.65
CA ALA A 81 17.20 19.60 -1.48
C ALA A 81 18.20 20.67 -1.93
N THR A 82 17.70 21.71 -2.60
CA THR A 82 18.45 22.97 -2.67
C THR A 82 18.63 23.44 -1.23
N PRO A 83 19.87 23.64 -0.74
CA PRO A 83 20.06 24.23 0.57
C PRO A 83 19.51 25.66 0.49
N VAL A 84 18.47 25.95 1.27
CA VAL A 84 18.11 27.33 1.55
C VAL A 84 19.18 27.84 2.51
N SER A 85 20.19 28.52 1.95
CA SER A 85 20.99 29.47 2.71
C SER A 85 20.12 30.69 3.00
N GLN A 86 19.88 30.97 4.28
CA GLN A 86 20.19 32.25 4.94
C GLN A 86 19.87 32.14 6.43
#